data_AF-A0A3M8FZM8-F1
#
_entry.id   AF-A0A3M8FZM8-F1
#
_cell.length_a   1.000
_cell.length_b   1.000
_cell.length_c   1.000
_cell.angle_alpha   90.00
_cell.angle_beta   90.00
_cell.angle_gamma   90.00
#
_symmetry.space_group_name_H-M   'P 1'
#
loop_
_entity.id
_entity.type
_entity.pdbx_description
1 polymer ?
#
loop_
_entity_poly.entity_id
_entity_poly.type
_entity_poly.pdbx_seq_one_letter_code
_entity_poly.pdbx_strand_id
1 'polypeptide(L)'
;MTPTAWFIVAFVVADLMVALIVVRGFTKSMFGDLAEAYPPVEPGDLQHDRRAQSFSMGLLNFGFSVRMRLDERFVHLAPEPWVFWTGMPKASIPIDKVKATGRARKSWIAHSFEIDSDRSHIELRGPKWLWVMLNTDMAS
;
A
#
# COMPACT_ATOMS: atom_id res chain seq x y z
N MET A 1 -19.62 17.67 -34.51
CA MET A 1 -20.09 17.08 -33.24
C MET A 1 -21.37 17.76 -32.81
N THR A 2 -22.38 17.01 -32.38
CA THR A 2 -23.63 17.59 -31.83
C THR A 2 -23.38 18.18 -30.44
N PRO A 3 -24.17 19.18 -30.00
CA PRO A 3 -24.09 19.70 -28.63
C PRO A 3 -24.20 18.60 -27.56
N THR A 4 -25.01 17.57 -27.81
CA THR A 4 -25.16 16.40 -26.93
C THR A 4 -23.85 15.65 -26.70
N ALA A 5 -23.01 15.49 -27.74
CA ALA A 5 -21.72 14.82 -27.60
C ALA A 5 -20.78 15.60 -26.66
N TRP A 6 -20.80 16.94 -26.72
CA TRP A 6 -20.00 17.78 -25.83
C TRP A 6 -20.43 17.67 -24.37
N PHE A 7 -21.74 17.61 -24.10
CA PHE A 7 -22.25 17.41 -22.74
C PHE A 7 -21.80 16.08 -22.13
N ILE A 8 -21.87 15.00 -22.92
CA ILE A 8 -21.42 13.68 -22.45
C ILE A 8 -19.92 13.72 -22.13
N VAL A 9 -19.11 14.30 -23.01
CA VAL A 9 -17.66 14.42 -22.79
C VAL A 9 -17.37 15.25 -21.53
N ALA A 10 -18.02 16.40 -21.37
CA ALA A 10 -17.84 17.26 -20.19
C ALA A 10 -18.22 16.54 -18.89
N PHE A 11 -19.32 15.79 -18.91
CA PHE A 11 -19.78 15.02 -17.74
C PHE A 11 -18.77 13.93 -17.37
N VAL A 12 -18.29 13.15 -18.34
CA VAL A 12 -17.29 12.10 -18.11
C VAL A 12 -15.98 12.67 -17.59
N VAL A 13 -15.53 13.82 -18.12
CA VAL A 13 -14.32 14.50 -17.62
C VAL A 13 -14.51 14.99 -16.18
N ALA A 14 -15.68 15.58 -15.87
CA ALA A 14 -15.99 16.03 -14.52
C ALA A 14 -16.04 14.86 -13.52
N ASP A 15 -16.68 13.75 -13.90
CA ASP A 15 -16.75 12.54 -13.09
C ASP A 15 -15.36 11.95 -12.82
N LEU A 16 -14.54 11.84 -13.87
CA LEU A 16 -13.15 11.38 -13.73
C LEU A 16 -12.38 12.30 -12.78
N MET A 17 -12.57 13.62 -12.86
CA MET A 17 -11.92 14.57 -11.97
C MET A 17 -12.33 14.41 -10.51
N VAL A 18 -13.62 14.18 -10.25
CA VAL A 18 -14.12 13.88 -8.90
C VAL A 18 -13.51 12.58 -8.39
N ALA A 19 -13.49 11.52 -9.20
CA ALA A 19 -12.89 10.24 -8.83
C ALA A 19 -11.41 10.39 -8.47
N LEU A 20 -10.65 11.14 -9.28
CA LEU A 20 -9.23 11.43 -9.02
C LEU A 20 -9.01 12.17 -7.69
N ILE A 21 -9.84 13.18 -7.40
CA ILE A 21 -9.77 13.94 -6.13
C ILE A 21 -10.06 13.01 -4.94
N VAL A 22 -11.09 12.17 -5.04
CA VAL A 22 -11.47 11.23 -4.00
C VAL A 22 -10.35 10.21 -3.74
N VAL A 23 -9.82 9.58 -4.79
CA VAL A 23 -8.70 8.62 -4.68
C VAL A 23 -7.47 9.27 -4.06
N ARG A 24 -7.14 10.51 -4.47
CA ARG A 24 -6.01 11.27 -3.91
C ARG A 24 -6.24 11.61 -2.44
N GLY A 25 -7.46 11.97 -2.06
CA GLY A 25 -7.83 12.23 -0.66
C GLY A 25 -7.66 10.99 0.21
N PHE A 26 -8.16 9.84 -0.23
CA PHE A 26 -8.03 8.58 0.51
C PHE A 26 -6.60 8.09 0.60
N THR A 27 -5.87 8.07 -0.52
CA THR A 27 -4.46 7.63 -0.53
C THR A 27 -3.59 8.54 0.36
N LYS A 28 -3.78 9.87 0.27
CA LYS A 28 -3.05 10.81 1.14
C LYS A 28 -3.43 10.65 2.60
N SER A 29 -4.69 10.42 2.93
CA SER A 29 -5.12 10.21 4.32
C SER A 29 -4.52 8.93 4.89
N MET A 30 -4.70 7.81 4.22
CA MET A 30 -4.31 6.49 4.73
C MET A 30 -2.80 6.26 4.74
N PHE A 31 -2.12 6.64 3.66
CA PHE A 31 -0.66 6.49 3.58
C PHE A 31 0.08 7.70 4.12
N GLY A 32 -0.58 8.85 4.29
CA GLY A 32 0.02 10.05 4.89
C GLY A 32 0.38 9.81 6.34
N ASP A 33 -0.54 9.28 7.13
CA ASP A 33 -0.29 8.93 8.54
C ASP A 33 0.83 7.89 8.65
N LEU A 34 0.81 6.89 7.76
CA LEU A 34 1.85 5.85 7.70
C LEU A 34 3.22 6.43 7.33
N ALA A 35 3.28 7.33 6.33
CA ALA A 35 4.51 7.96 5.90
C ALA A 35 5.02 9.02 6.89
N GLU A 36 4.14 9.64 7.66
CA GLU A 36 4.52 10.54 8.75
C GLU A 36 5.13 9.75 9.92
N ALA A 37 4.51 8.62 10.30
CA ALA A 37 5.05 7.73 11.33
C ALA A 37 6.35 7.04 10.88
N TYR A 38 6.42 6.66 9.61
CA TYR A 38 7.50 5.85 9.03
C TYR A 38 8.02 6.50 7.73
N PRO A 39 8.80 7.59 7.86
CA PRO A 39 9.28 8.34 6.70
C PRO A 39 10.10 7.46 5.75
N PRO A 40 10.08 7.74 4.44
CA PRO A 40 10.80 6.95 3.47
C PRO A 40 12.31 7.04 3.70
N VAL A 41 12.95 5.88 3.82
CA VAL A 41 14.40 5.71 3.92
C VAL A 41 14.91 5.13 2.61
N GLU A 42 16.13 5.49 2.22
CA GLU A 42 16.78 4.87 1.07
C GLU A 42 16.98 3.36 1.35
N PRO A 43 16.51 2.47 0.45
CA PRO A 43 16.64 1.04 0.68
C PRO A 43 18.12 0.65 0.76
N GLY A 44 18.47 -0.13 1.78
CA GLY A 44 19.81 -0.72 1.88
C GLY A 44 20.00 -1.87 0.90
N ASP A 45 20.84 -2.84 1.28
CA ASP A 45 21.00 -4.07 0.50
C ASP A 45 19.66 -4.83 0.47
N LEU A 46 19.01 -4.77 -0.69
CA LEU A 46 17.69 -5.35 -0.91
C LEU A 46 17.79 -6.87 -0.87
N GLN A 47 17.29 -7.46 0.20
CA GLN A 47 17.10 -8.91 0.26
C GLN A 47 16.01 -9.33 -0.75
N HIS A 48 14.95 -8.54 -0.86
CA HIS A 48 13.84 -8.83 -1.76
C HIS A 48 13.21 -7.57 -2.39
N ASP A 49 13.10 -7.53 -3.72
CA ASP A 49 12.29 -6.54 -4.47
C ASP A 49 11.16 -7.28 -5.19
N ARG A 50 9.91 -7.01 -4.78
CA ARG A 50 8.71 -7.58 -5.41
C ARG A 50 7.81 -6.46 -5.88
N ARG A 51 7.62 -6.41 -7.19
CA ARG A 51 6.72 -5.46 -7.85
C ARG A 51 5.27 -5.87 -7.65
N ALA A 52 4.41 -4.85 -7.70
CA ALA A 52 2.98 -4.98 -7.89
C ALA A 52 2.34 -6.05 -6.99
N GLN A 53 2.24 -5.78 -5.70
CA GLN A 53 1.57 -6.67 -4.76
C GLN A 53 0.23 -6.08 -4.36
N SER A 54 -0.79 -6.93 -4.28
CA SER A 54 -2.11 -6.56 -3.78
C SER A 54 -2.06 -6.36 -2.28
N PHE A 55 -2.32 -5.13 -1.85
CA PHE A 55 -2.57 -4.80 -0.45
C PHE A 55 -4.00 -4.38 -0.24
N SER A 56 -4.56 -4.75 0.89
CA SER A 56 -5.80 -4.16 1.38
C SER A 56 -5.54 -3.45 2.70
N MET A 57 -6.09 -2.25 2.85
CA MET A 57 -6.08 -1.50 4.10
C MET A 57 -7.52 -1.07 4.38
N GLY A 58 -8.10 -1.58 5.47
CA GLY A 58 -9.53 -1.44 5.75
C GLY A 58 -10.42 -1.96 4.60
N LEU A 59 -11.30 -1.11 4.08
CA LEU A 59 -12.22 -1.43 2.98
C LEU A 59 -11.60 -1.24 1.58
N LEU A 60 -10.43 -0.63 1.47
CA LEU A 60 -9.79 -0.35 0.18
C LEU A 60 -8.81 -1.46 -0.19
N ASN A 61 -8.98 -1.97 -1.42
CA ASN A 61 -8.03 -2.86 -2.06
C ASN A 61 -7.18 -2.03 -3.02
N PHE A 62 -5.91 -1.89 -2.68
CA PHE A 62 -4.93 -1.17 -3.48
C PHE A 62 -4.45 -2.02 -4.67
N GLY A 63 -4.76 -3.32 -4.73
CA GLY A 63 -4.39 -4.17 -5.87
C GLY A 63 -2.90 -4.06 -6.21
N PHE A 64 -2.55 -4.30 -7.47
CA PHE A 64 -1.19 -4.25 -8.03
C PHE A 64 -0.53 -2.85 -8.03
N SER A 65 -0.97 -1.91 -7.17
CA SER A 65 -0.53 -0.51 -7.15
C SER A 65 0.61 -0.23 -6.18
N VAL A 66 0.94 -1.15 -5.28
CA VAL A 66 2.02 -0.96 -4.30
C VAL A 66 3.18 -1.89 -4.63
N ARG A 67 4.36 -1.29 -4.77
CA ARG A 67 5.65 -1.97 -4.79
C ARG A 67 6.12 -2.15 -3.36
N MET A 68 6.55 -3.36 -3.03
CA MET A 68 7.14 -3.65 -1.75
C MET A 68 8.58 -4.10 -1.91
N ARG A 69 9.46 -3.53 -1.09
CA ARG A 69 10.85 -3.94 -0.97
C ARG A 69 11.15 -4.26 0.48
N LEU A 70 11.96 -5.27 0.70
CA LEU A 70 12.41 -5.69 2.02
C LEU A 70 13.93 -5.60 2.04
N ASP A 71 14.46 -4.85 2.99
CA ASP A 71 15.87 -4.89 3.38
C ASP A 71 16.00 -5.49 4.80
N GLU A 72 17.19 -5.48 5.38
CA GLU A 72 17.45 -6.09 6.69
C GLU A 72 16.69 -5.43 7.86
N ARG A 73 16.23 -4.19 7.68
CA ARG A 73 15.69 -3.35 8.77
C ARG A 73 14.27 -2.87 8.49
N PHE A 74 13.89 -2.73 7.23
CA PHE A 74 12.68 -2.04 6.80
C PHE A 74 11.91 -2.80 5.72
N VAL A 75 10.59 -2.72 5.84
CA VAL A 75 9.62 -2.95 4.77
C VAL A 75 9.34 -1.60 4.09
N HIS A 76 9.84 -1.43 2.87
CA HIS A 76 9.57 -0.22 2.08
C HIS A 76 8.32 -0.42 1.23
N LEU A 77 7.40 0.53 1.34
CA LEU A 77 6.21 0.63 0.51
C LEU A 77 6.37 1.83 -0.42
N ALA A 78 6.17 1.61 -1.71
CA ALA A 78 6.18 2.67 -2.72
C ALA A 78 5.05 2.44 -3.73
N PRO A 79 4.43 3.50 -4.26
CA PRO A 79 3.52 3.35 -5.40
C PRO A 79 4.23 2.78 -6.63
N GLU A 80 3.55 1.92 -7.37
CA GLU A 80 3.98 1.52 -8.72
C GLU A 80 3.91 2.72 -9.68
N PRO A 81 4.72 2.75 -10.76
CA PRO A 81 4.82 3.91 -11.64
C PRO A 81 3.50 4.41 -12.22
N TRP A 82 2.59 3.47 -12.51
CA TRP A 82 1.30 3.77 -13.12
C TRP A 82 0.28 4.39 -12.14
N VAL A 83 0.57 4.40 -10.82
CA VAL A 83 -0.26 5.04 -9.80
C VAL A 83 0.40 6.26 -9.14
N PHE A 84 1.56 6.73 -9.58
CA PHE A 84 2.22 7.91 -8.98
C PHE A 84 1.32 9.15 -8.95
N TRP A 85 0.45 9.32 -9.94
CA TRP A 85 -0.48 10.45 -10.03
C TRP A 85 -1.49 10.50 -8.87
N THR A 86 -1.74 9.37 -8.19
CA THR A 86 -2.61 9.31 -7.01
C THR A 86 -2.06 10.10 -5.84
N GLY A 87 -0.75 10.37 -5.80
CA GLY A 87 -0.11 11.08 -4.69
C GLY A 87 0.14 10.23 -3.45
N MET A 88 0.10 8.89 -3.59
CA MET A 88 0.48 7.96 -2.53
C MET A 88 1.95 8.21 -2.10
N PRO A 89 2.21 8.55 -0.82
CA PRO A 89 3.57 8.71 -0.33
C PRO A 89 4.27 7.35 -0.20
N LYS A 90 5.61 7.39 -0.17
CA LYS A 90 6.45 6.24 0.16
C LYS A 90 6.56 6.13 1.68
N ALA A 91 6.66 4.91 2.19
CA ALA A 91 6.87 4.64 3.62
C ALA A 91 7.95 3.57 3.81
N SER A 92 8.65 3.60 4.94
CA SER A 92 9.68 2.60 5.29
C SER A 92 9.49 2.15 6.73
N ILE A 93 8.86 0.99 6.88
CA ILE A 93 8.34 0.50 8.16
C ILE A 93 9.38 -0.43 8.78
N PRO A 94 9.86 -0.17 10.00
CA PRO A 94 10.76 -1.09 10.70
C PRO A 94 10.15 -2.48 10.83
N ILE A 95 10.94 -3.54 10.57
CA ILE A 95 10.45 -4.93 10.59
C ILE A 95 9.88 -5.31 11.96
N ASP A 96 10.47 -4.81 13.06
CA ASP A 96 10.01 -5.05 14.44
C ASP A 96 8.62 -4.47 14.73
N LYS A 97 8.15 -3.53 13.90
CA LYS A 97 6.82 -2.92 13.99
C LYS A 97 5.75 -3.68 13.20
N VAL A 98 6.15 -4.66 12.39
CA VAL A 98 5.22 -5.45 11.57
C VAL A 98 4.86 -6.74 12.29
N LYS A 99 3.69 -6.76 12.93
CA LYS A 99 3.18 -7.93 13.66
C LYS A 99 2.25 -8.74 12.77
N ALA A 100 2.48 -10.05 12.65
CA ALA A 100 1.54 -10.94 11.95
C ALA A 100 0.34 -11.26 12.85
N THR A 101 -0.85 -10.76 12.52
CA THR A 101 -2.03 -10.86 13.39
C THR A 101 -3.05 -11.94 12.99
N GLY A 102 -2.78 -12.68 11.91
CA GLY A 102 -3.71 -13.71 11.45
C GLY A 102 -3.03 -14.86 10.70
N ARG A 103 -3.51 -16.09 10.94
CA ARG A 103 -3.30 -17.22 10.03
C ARG A 103 -4.27 -17.07 8.86
N ALA A 104 -3.75 -16.97 7.64
CA ALA A 104 -4.58 -17.06 6.45
C ALA A 104 -5.40 -18.35 6.49
N ARG A 105 -6.74 -18.22 6.46
CA ARG A 105 -7.67 -19.37 6.60
C ARG A 105 -7.59 -20.35 5.42
N LYS A 106 -6.98 -19.92 4.30
CA LYS A 106 -6.65 -20.73 3.12
C LYS A 106 -5.29 -20.30 2.56
N SER A 107 -4.56 -21.22 1.95
CA SER A 107 -3.18 -21.03 1.44
C SER A 107 -3.00 -19.92 0.41
N TRP A 108 -4.08 -19.46 -0.22
CA TRP A 108 -4.11 -18.40 -1.25
C TRP A 108 -4.57 -17.03 -0.71
N ILE A 109 -4.96 -16.93 0.56
CA ILE A 109 -5.49 -15.70 1.15
C ILE A 109 -4.34 -14.84 1.69
N ALA A 110 -4.43 -13.53 1.49
CA ALA A 110 -3.51 -12.55 2.05
C ALA A 110 -3.44 -12.67 3.59
N HIS A 111 -2.24 -12.60 4.14
CA HIS A 111 -2.06 -12.56 5.59
C HIS A 111 -2.27 -11.14 6.09
N SER A 112 -2.90 -10.98 7.25
CA SER A 112 -3.02 -9.69 7.92
C SER A 112 -1.75 -9.41 8.73
N PHE A 113 -1.28 -8.19 8.57
CA PHE A 113 -0.18 -7.59 9.28
C PHE A 113 -0.75 -6.38 10.00
N GLU A 114 -0.48 -6.26 11.28
CA GLU A 114 -0.75 -5.06 12.03
C GLU A 114 0.54 -4.27 12.11
N ILE A 115 0.45 -3.00 11.71
CA ILE A 115 1.49 -2.02 11.93
C ILE A 115 1.05 -1.21 13.13
N ASP A 116 1.79 -1.39 14.20
CA ASP A 116 1.61 -0.66 15.44
C ASP A 116 2.25 0.72 15.25
N SER A 117 1.44 1.77 15.05
CA SER A 117 1.93 3.15 15.04
C SER A 117 1.32 3.89 16.21
N ASP A 118 2.09 4.81 16.82
CA ASP A 118 1.65 5.58 18.00
C ASP A 118 0.32 6.32 17.81
N ARG A 119 -0.12 6.53 16.56
CA ARG A 119 -1.35 7.26 16.21
C ARG A 119 -2.46 6.41 15.60
N SER A 120 -2.16 5.23 15.06
CA SER A 120 -3.14 4.44 14.33
C SER A 120 -2.78 2.95 14.28
N HIS A 121 -3.77 2.10 14.55
CA HIS A 121 -3.68 0.67 14.26
C HIS A 121 -4.04 0.46 12.78
N ILE A 122 -3.02 0.20 11.97
CA ILE A 122 -3.19 -0.04 10.54
C ILE A 122 -3.11 -1.55 10.29
N GLU A 123 -4.24 -2.16 9.91
CA GLU A 123 -4.24 -3.52 9.38
C GLU A 123 -3.93 -3.47 7.88
N LEU A 124 -2.75 -3.96 7.50
CA LEU A 124 -2.38 -4.24 6.12
C LEU A 124 -2.54 -5.72 5.84
N ARG A 125 -3.26 -6.05 4.77
CA ARG A 125 -3.26 -7.43 4.25
C ARG A 125 -2.30 -7.52 3.09
N GLY A 126 -1.33 -8.43 3.20
CA GLY A 126 -0.25 -8.59 2.23
C GLY A 126 -0.06 -10.02 1.75
N PRO A 127 0.87 -10.23 0.81
CA PRO A 127 1.11 -11.52 0.20
C PRO A 127 1.74 -12.52 1.20
N LYS A 128 1.45 -13.81 1.00
CA LYS A 128 1.91 -14.91 1.89
C LYS A 128 3.43 -14.94 2.10
N TRP A 129 4.21 -14.59 1.08
CA TRP A 129 5.67 -14.64 1.18
C TRP A 129 6.22 -13.67 2.24
N LEU A 130 5.59 -12.50 2.41
CA LEU A 130 5.97 -11.54 3.46
C LEU A 130 5.79 -12.17 4.83
N TRP A 131 4.69 -12.90 5.03
CA TRP A 131 4.44 -13.61 6.28
C TRP A 131 5.49 -14.69 6.55
N VAL A 132 5.89 -15.44 5.53
CA VAL A 132 6.93 -16.47 5.68
C VAL A 132 8.26 -15.85 6.09
N MET A 133 8.66 -14.76 5.45
CA MET A 133 9.92 -14.07 5.77
C MET A 133 9.93 -13.55 7.20
N LEU A 134 8.90 -12.79 7.58
CA LEU A 134 8.78 -12.22 8.93
C LEU A 134 8.79 -13.28 10.04
N ASN A 135 8.34 -14.51 9.77
CA ASN A 135 8.37 -15.59 10.77
C ASN A 135 9.64 -16.46 10.71
N THR A 136 10.36 -16.47 9.60
CA THR A 136 11.59 -17.26 9.45
C THR A 136 12.76 -16.54 10.12
N ASP A 137 12.84 -15.22 9.96
CA ASP A 137 13.91 -14.40 10.55
C ASP A 137 13.73 -14.19 12.06
N MET A 138 12.50 -14.31 12.59
CA MET A 138 12.27 -14.28 14.04
C MET A 138 12.58 -15.61 14.75
N ALA A 139 12.87 -16.68 14.00
CA ALA A 139 13.16 -18.00 14.57
C ALA A 139 14.66 -18.33 14.65
N SER A 140 15.53 -17.50 14.05
CA SER A 140 17.00 -17.60 14.08
C SER A 140 17.61 -16.64 15.10
#